data_AF-A0A0Q4CPF4-F1
#
_entry.id   AF-A0A0Q4CPF4-F1
#
_cell.length_a   1.000
_cell.length_b   1.000
_cell.length_c   1.000
_cell.angle_alpha   90.00
_cell.angle_beta   90.00
_cell.angle_gamma   90.00
#
_symmetry.space_group_name_H-M   'P 1'
#
loop_
_entity.id
_entity.type
_entity.pdbx_description
1 polymer ?
#
loop_
_entity_poly.entity_id
_entity_poly.type
_entity_poly.pdbx_seq_one_letter_code
_entity_poly.pdbx_strand_id
1 'polypeptide(L)'
;MTIINTQRNRVHAHAIGDDDVFVRVSWIGYDEAGNRVLRHLPYQPISDYQAAVDWAVSMADKMAHPLHVVPFNGDDMLAPGRFLPICDAVAAMTDQERGAMRRAVTTTCATVMRDCDNPTIRAECFDVLRQLKVIHDEG
;
A
#
# COMPACT_ATOMS: atom_id res chain seq x y z
N MET A 1 10.27 -16.68 -5.15
CA MET A 1 9.80 -16.74 -3.74
C MET A 1 10.80 -17.58 -2.96
N THR A 2 11.37 -17.00 -1.91
CA THR A 2 12.30 -17.63 -0.97
C THR A 2 11.52 -18.13 0.25
N ILE A 3 11.79 -19.36 0.70
CA ILE A 3 11.21 -19.90 1.93
C ILE A 3 12.30 -19.89 3.00
N ILE A 4 12.07 -19.15 4.08
CA ILE A 4 12.97 -19.07 5.23
C ILE A 4 12.36 -19.94 6.33
N ASN A 5 13.01 -21.06 6.63
CA ASN A 5 12.58 -21.95 7.71
C ASN A 5 13.06 -21.40 9.06
N THR A 6 12.18 -21.40 10.06
CA THR A 6 12.50 -21.13 11.46
C THR A 6 12.40 -22.44 12.26
N GLN A 7 12.50 -22.41 13.58
CA GLN A 7 12.55 -23.65 14.38
C GLN A 7 11.23 -24.43 14.34
N ARG A 8 10.10 -23.72 14.24
CA ARG A 8 8.74 -24.27 14.35
C ARG A 8 7.81 -23.85 13.22
N ASN A 9 8.23 -22.93 12.36
CA ASN A 9 7.42 -22.37 11.29
C ASN A 9 8.29 -21.93 10.10
N ARG A 10 7.75 -21.10 9.21
CA ARG A 10 8.44 -20.55 8.05
C ARG A 10 7.89 -19.20 7.62
N VAL A 11 8.71 -18.44 6.90
CA VAL A 11 8.33 -17.21 6.22
C VAL A 11 8.46 -17.43 4.72
N HIS A 12 7.43 -17.04 3.97
CA HIS A 12 7.45 -16.98 2.52
C HIS A 12 7.78 -15.54 2.09
N ALA A 13 9.02 -15.30 1.71
CA ALA A 13 9.50 -14.02 1.23
C ALA A 13 9.44 -13.98 -0.30
N HIS A 14 8.52 -13.19 -0.85
CA HIS A 14 8.40 -13.03 -2.30
C HIS A 14 9.52 -12.13 -2.83
N ALA A 15 10.04 -12.43 -4.03
CA ALA A 15 11.12 -11.63 -4.61
C ALA A 15 10.61 -10.23 -4.94
N ILE A 16 11.47 -9.23 -4.78
CA ILE A 16 11.22 -7.85 -5.18
C ILE A 16 11.40 -7.73 -6.70
N GLY A 17 10.43 -7.12 -7.37
CA GLY A 17 10.51 -6.65 -8.75
C GLY A 17 10.98 -5.20 -8.83
N ASP A 18 11.42 -4.78 -10.02
CA ASP A 18 12.02 -3.46 -10.24
C ASP A 18 11.01 -2.30 -10.07
N ASP A 19 9.71 -2.59 -10.18
CA ASP A 19 8.59 -1.64 -10.11
C ASP A 19 7.80 -1.74 -8.79
N ASP A 20 8.22 -2.60 -7.87
CA ASP A 20 7.60 -2.71 -6.56
C ASP A 20 7.80 -1.42 -5.76
N VAL A 21 6.73 -0.92 -5.15
CA VAL A 21 6.71 0.33 -4.38
C VAL A 21 6.32 0.13 -2.92
N PHE A 22 5.63 -0.97 -2.61
CA PHE A 22 5.22 -1.32 -1.25
C PHE A 22 5.60 -2.75 -0.88
N VAL A 23 5.65 -3.03 0.41
CA VAL A 23 5.71 -4.36 0.99
C VAL A 23 4.63 -4.51 2.07
N ARG A 24 4.06 -5.71 2.19
CA ARG A 24 3.13 -6.05 3.28
C ARG A 24 3.39 -7.43 3.82
N VAL A 25 3.31 -7.57 5.14
CA VAL A 25 3.31 -8.88 5.80
C VAL A 25 1.88 -9.36 6.01
N SER A 26 1.59 -10.58 5.57
CA SER A 26 0.27 -11.21 5.64
C SER A 26 0.34 -12.61 6.25
N TRP A 27 -0.73 -13.05 6.91
CA TRP A 27 -0.83 -14.39 7.50
C TRP A 27 -2.29 -14.82 7.60
N ILE A 28 -2.51 -16.13 7.79
CA ILE A 28 -3.84 -16.66 8.10
C ILE A 28 -4.07 -16.55 9.61
N GLY A 29 -5.16 -15.87 9.97
CA GLY A 29 -5.71 -15.83 11.31
C GLY A 29 -7.10 -16.44 11.35
N TYR A 30 -7.80 -16.21 12.46
CA TYR A 30 -9.18 -16.66 12.68
C TYR A 30 -10.05 -15.47 13.11
N ASP A 31 -11.32 -15.46 12.70
CA ASP A 31 -12.32 -14.54 13.23
C ASP A 31 -12.96 -15.10 14.53
N GLU A 32 -13.90 -14.35 15.11
CA GLU A 32 -14.58 -14.75 16.36
C GLU A 32 -15.40 -16.04 16.21
N ALA A 33 -15.84 -16.36 14.99
CA ALA A 33 -16.57 -17.58 14.66
C ALA A 33 -15.62 -18.77 14.36
N GLY A 34 -14.30 -18.56 14.38
CA GLY A 34 -13.30 -19.57 14.10
C GLY A 34 -13.07 -19.83 12.60
N ASN A 35 -13.59 -18.99 11.70
CA ASN A 35 -13.31 -19.10 10.28
C ASN A 35 -11.90 -18.58 9.96
N ARG A 36 -11.22 -19.22 9.01
CA ARG A 36 -9.93 -18.73 8.52
C ARG A 36 -10.12 -17.43 7.76
N VAL A 37 -9.28 -16.46 8.08
CA VAL A 37 -9.32 -15.11 7.52
C VAL A 37 -7.91 -14.62 7.26
N LEU A 38 -7.73 -13.92 6.14
CA LEU A 38 -6.45 -13.28 5.85
C LEU A 38 -6.30 -12.05 6.76
N ARG A 39 -5.12 -11.94 7.37
CA ARG A 39 -4.70 -10.79 8.16
C ARG A 39 -3.45 -10.20 7.54
N HIS A 40 -3.26 -8.91 7.72
CA HIS A 40 -2.12 -8.20 7.19
C HIS A 40 -1.76 -7.02 8.09
N LEU A 41 -0.47 -6.71 8.13
CA LEU A 41 0.01 -5.42 8.61
C LEU A 41 -0.31 -4.32 7.57
N PRO A 42 -0.21 -3.04 7.93
CA PRO A 42 -0.27 -1.94 6.96
C PRO A 42 0.79 -2.08 5.86
N TYR A 43 0.55 -1.45 4.70
CA TYR A 43 1.57 -1.31 3.67
C TYR A 43 2.75 -0.48 4.21
N GLN A 44 3.97 -0.87 3.86
CA GLN A 44 5.21 -0.15 4.14
C GLN A 44 5.92 0.15 2.81
N PRO A 45 6.77 1.18 2.73
CA PRO A 45 7.60 1.43 1.55
C PRO A 45 8.47 0.21 1.21
N ILE A 46 8.72 -0.05 -0.08
CA ILE A 46 9.57 -1.17 -0.50
C ILE A 46 11.01 -1.10 0.05
N SER A 47 11.49 0.11 0.39
CA SER A 47 12.78 0.31 1.07
C SER A 47 12.89 -0.45 2.39
N ASP A 48 11.76 -0.76 3.01
CA ASP A 48 11.67 -1.43 4.30
C ASP A 48 11.47 -2.96 4.15
N TYR A 49 11.61 -3.49 2.93
CA TYR A 49 11.42 -4.91 2.65
C TYR A 49 12.23 -5.81 3.58
N GLN A 50 13.53 -5.55 3.74
CA GLN A 50 14.37 -6.39 4.58
C GLN A 50 13.95 -6.31 6.05
N ALA A 51 13.58 -5.13 6.54
CA ALA A 51 13.06 -4.98 7.90
C ALA A 51 11.74 -5.76 8.10
N ALA A 52 10.88 -5.80 7.07
CA ALA A 52 9.66 -6.60 7.09
C ALA A 52 9.97 -8.12 7.11
N VAL A 53 10.97 -8.57 6.36
CA VAL A 53 11.46 -9.96 6.40
C VAL A 53 12.00 -10.31 7.78
N ASP A 54 12.87 -9.48 8.34
CA ASP A 54 13.49 -9.71 9.65
C ASP A 54 12.44 -9.77 10.76
N TRP A 55 11.47 -8.85 10.74
CA TRP A 55 10.34 -8.88 11.65
C TRP A 55 9.53 -10.18 11.51
N ALA A 56 9.19 -10.59 10.29
CA ALA A 56 8.42 -11.79 10.04
C ALA A 56 9.16 -13.05 10.54
N VAL A 57 10.47 -13.14 10.30
CA VAL A 57 11.31 -14.25 10.79
C VAL A 57 11.33 -14.27 12.32
N SER A 58 11.45 -13.11 12.97
CA SER A 58 11.43 -13.00 14.45
C SER A 58 10.11 -13.44 15.09
N MET A 59 9.01 -13.40 14.31
CA MET A 59 7.67 -13.72 14.77
C MET A 59 7.23 -15.14 14.39
N ALA A 60 7.81 -15.74 13.36
CA ALA A 60 7.33 -16.98 12.75
C ALA A 60 7.11 -18.11 13.76
N ASP A 61 8.05 -18.33 14.67
CA ASP A 61 7.96 -19.42 15.66
C ASP A 61 6.86 -19.21 16.72
N LYS A 62 6.29 -18.00 16.82
CA LYS A 62 5.18 -17.66 17.71
C LYS A 62 3.82 -17.75 17.02
N MET A 63 3.80 -17.88 15.70
CA MET A 63 2.58 -17.87 14.90
C MET A 63 2.11 -19.29 14.60
N ALA A 64 0.79 -19.47 14.53
CA ALA A 64 0.17 -20.76 14.19
C ALA A 64 0.33 -21.15 12.71
N HIS A 65 0.50 -20.15 11.83
CA HIS A 65 0.62 -20.31 10.38
C HIS A 65 1.82 -19.53 9.85
N PRO A 66 2.36 -19.90 8.67
CA PRO A 66 3.42 -19.14 8.02
C PRO A 66 3.05 -17.67 7.79
N LEU A 67 4.06 -16.79 7.84
CA LEU A 67 3.93 -15.41 7.39
C LEU A 67 4.37 -15.28 5.94
N HIS A 68 3.74 -14.35 5.22
CA HIS A 68 4.04 -14.02 3.83
C HIS A 68 4.49 -12.57 3.76
N VAL A 69 5.69 -12.33 3.26
CA VAL A 69 6.21 -10.98 2.96
C VAL A 69 6.05 -10.79 1.46
N VAL A 70 5.14 -9.89 1.08
CA VAL A 70 4.70 -9.72 -0.30
C VAL A 70 4.98 -8.29 -0.73
N PRO A 71 5.86 -8.05 -1.71
CA PRO A 71 6.01 -6.75 -2.33
C PRO A 71 4.89 -6.53 -3.37
N PHE A 72 4.62 -5.26 -3.67
CA PHE A 72 3.57 -4.84 -4.60
C PHE A 72 4.02 -3.63 -5.40
N ASN A 73 3.74 -3.67 -6.70
CA ASN A 73 3.82 -2.51 -7.58
C ASN A 73 2.54 -1.66 -7.51
N GLY A 74 2.54 -0.55 -8.26
CA GLY A 74 1.40 0.37 -8.30
C GLY A 74 0.11 -0.30 -8.79
N ASP A 75 0.19 -1.10 -9.86
CA ASP A 75 -0.97 -1.77 -10.47
C ASP A 75 -1.60 -2.79 -9.51
N ASP A 76 -0.77 -3.51 -8.75
CA ASP A 76 -1.21 -4.43 -7.72
C ASP A 76 -2.06 -3.73 -6.65
N MET A 77 -1.75 -2.48 -6.33
CA MET A 77 -2.50 -1.68 -5.37
C MET A 77 -3.85 -1.22 -5.91
N LEU A 78 -3.99 -1.10 -7.23
CA LEU A 78 -5.24 -0.74 -7.89
C LEU A 78 -6.19 -1.94 -8.06
N ALA A 79 -5.73 -3.17 -7.81
CA ALA A 79 -6.59 -4.35 -7.83
C ALA A 79 -7.77 -4.19 -6.82
N PRO A 80 -9.04 -4.45 -7.21
CA PRO A 80 -10.21 -4.13 -6.39
C PRO A 80 -10.14 -4.66 -4.95
N GLY A 81 -9.68 -5.90 -4.75
CA GLY A 81 -9.56 -6.50 -3.41
C GLY A 81 -8.53 -5.82 -2.49
N ARG A 82 -7.67 -4.94 -3.02
CA ARG A 82 -6.64 -4.20 -2.27
C ARG A 82 -6.93 -2.71 -2.22
N PHE A 83 -7.56 -2.17 -3.27
CA PHE A 83 -7.92 -0.76 -3.35
C PHE A 83 -9.21 -0.41 -2.60
N LEU A 84 -10.23 -1.29 -2.65
CA LEU A 84 -11.54 -1.02 -2.02
C LEU A 84 -11.43 -0.66 -0.53
N PRO A 85 -10.62 -1.32 0.32
CA PRO A 85 -10.46 -0.91 1.71
C PRO A 85 -9.93 0.53 1.88
N ILE A 86 -9.12 1.01 0.94
CA ILE A 86 -8.64 2.40 0.92
C ILE A 86 -9.81 3.33 0.55
N CYS A 87 -10.61 2.97 -0.45
CA CYS A 87 -11.82 3.71 -0.82
C CYS A 87 -12.81 3.79 0.35
N ASP A 88 -13.05 2.68 1.05
CA ASP A 88 -13.95 2.61 2.20
C ASP A 88 -13.46 3.50 3.35
N ALA A 89 -12.14 3.49 3.61
CA ALA A 89 -11.53 4.38 4.59
C ALA A 89 -11.71 5.86 4.22
N VAL A 90 -11.56 6.21 2.94
CA VAL A 90 -11.80 7.59 2.45
C VAL A 90 -13.28 7.96 2.55
N ALA A 91 -14.19 7.04 2.25
CA ALA A 91 -15.64 7.27 2.36
C ALA A 91 -16.06 7.50 3.81
N ALA A 92 -15.40 6.85 4.77
CA ALA A 92 -15.69 6.97 6.21
C ALA A 92 -15.10 8.25 6.86
N MET A 93 -14.27 9.03 6.16
CA MET A 93 -13.66 10.24 6.71
C MET A 93 -14.70 11.30 7.10
N THR A 94 -14.39 12.07 8.14
CA THR A 94 -15.08 13.32 8.47
C THR A 94 -14.79 14.41 7.43
N ASP A 95 -15.56 15.50 7.45
CA ASP A 95 -15.27 16.66 6.59
C ASP A 95 -13.90 17.28 6.86
N GLN A 96 -13.45 17.27 8.12
CA GLN A 96 -12.12 17.76 8.49
C GLN A 96 -11.02 16.89 7.89
N GLU A 97 -11.14 15.57 8.00
CA GLU A 97 -10.19 14.62 7.42
C GLU A 97 -10.19 14.68 5.89
N ARG A 98 -11.36 14.76 5.26
CA ARG A 98 -11.47 15.01 3.81
C ARG A 98 -10.79 16.32 3.40
N GLY A 99 -10.94 17.38 4.19
CA GLY A 99 -10.25 18.65 3.96
C GLY A 99 -8.73 18.53 4.05
N ALA A 100 -8.21 17.74 5.00
CA ALA A 100 -6.79 17.44 5.12
C ALA A 100 -6.27 16.59 3.94
N MET A 101 -7.00 15.54 3.58
CA MET A 101 -6.70 14.68 2.42
C MET A 101 -6.65 15.50 1.14
N ARG A 102 -7.67 16.33 0.90
CA ARG A 102 -7.70 17.23 -0.27
C ARG A 102 -6.46 18.12 -0.34
N ARG A 103 -6.03 18.72 0.78
CA ARG A 103 -4.79 19.52 0.82
C ARG A 103 -3.57 18.67 0.46
N ALA A 104 -3.46 17.45 1.00
CA ALA A 104 -2.35 16.55 0.69
C ALA A 104 -2.30 16.20 -0.81
N VAL A 105 -3.44 15.82 -1.40
CA VAL A 105 -3.54 15.52 -2.84
C VAL A 105 -3.17 16.74 -3.68
N THR A 106 -3.72 17.91 -3.37
CA THR A 106 -3.41 19.16 -4.08
C THR A 106 -1.91 19.46 -4.06
N THR A 107 -1.28 19.45 -2.88
CA THR A 107 0.15 19.71 -2.73
C THR A 107 0.99 18.69 -3.49
N THR A 108 0.59 17.41 -3.45
CA THR A 108 1.31 16.33 -4.14
C THR A 108 1.26 16.51 -5.65
N CYS A 109 0.07 16.69 -6.24
CA CYS A 109 -0.08 16.90 -7.68
C CYS A 109 0.64 18.17 -8.15
N ALA A 110 0.58 19.27 -7.39
CA ALA A 110 1.31 20.49 -7.72
C ALA A 110 2.84 20.29 -7.68
N THR A 111 3.34 19.50 -6.73
CA THR A 111 4.77 19.16 -6.65
C THR A 111 5.20 18.30 -7.84
N VAL A 112 4.42 17.26 -8.18
CA VAL A 112 4.68 16.42 -9.36
C VAL A 112 4.67 17.25 -10.65
N MET A 113 3.71 18.17 -10.80
CA MET A 113 3.67 19.07 -11.96
C MET A 113 4.91 19.96 -12.10
N ARG A 114 5.55 20.33 -10.99
CA ARG A 114 6.75 21.17 -10.94
C ARG A 114 8.03 20.37 -11.20
N ASP A 115 8.14 19.19 -10.58
CA ASP A 115 9.43 18.49 -10.43
C ASP A 115 9.56 17.23 -11.30
N CYS A 116 8.46 16.69 -11.83
CA CYS A 116 8.51 15.48 -12.66
C CYS A 116 8.83 15.82 -14.12
N ASP A 117 9.85 15.20 -14.71
CA ASP A 117 10.22 15.44 -16.11
C ASP A 117 9.28 14.76 -17.12
N ASN A 118 8.44 13.81 -16.69
CA ASN A 118 7.54 13.08 -17.58
C ASN A 118 6.29 13.94 -17.92
N PRO A 119 6.11 14.37 -19.19
CA PRO A 119 5.00 15.25 -19.57
C PRO A 119 3.62 14.60 -19.41
N THR A 120 3.51 13.28 -19.58
CA THR A 120 2.25 12.55 -19.42
C THR A 120 1.81 12.58 -17.95
N ILE A 121 2.71 12.26 -17.03
CA ILE A 121 2.42 12.28 -15.58
C ILE A 121 2.04 13.69 -15.11
N ARG A 122 2.70 14.73 -15.65
CA ARG A 122 2.33 16.13 -15.37
C ARG A 122 0.92 16.46 -15.85
N ALA A 123 0.53 16.01 -17.04
CA ALA A 123 -0.81 16.22 -17.59
C ALA A 123 -1.88 15.51 -16.76
N GLU A 124 -1.63 14.28 -16.31
CA GLU A 124 -2.53 13.55 -15.41
C GLU A 124 -2.72 14.29 -14.08
N CYS A 125 -1.63 14.79 -13.48
CA CYS A 125 -1.72 15.59 -12.25
C CYS A 125 -2.47 16.91 -12.45
N PHE A 126 -2.29 17.56 -13.60
CA PHE A 126 -3.07 18.75 -13.98
C PHE A 126 -4.57 18.42 -14.02
N ASP A 127 -4.95 17.33 -14.67
CA ASP A 127 -6.35 16.89 -14.74
C ASP A 127 -6.95 16.59 -13.36
N VAL A 128 -6.19 15.96 -12.47
CA VAL A 128 -6.63 15.74 -11.08
C VAL A 128 -6.87 17.09 -10.37
N LEU A 129 -5.94 18.05 -10.49
CA LEU A 129 -6.11 19.37 -9.89
C LEU A 129 -7.29 20.15 -10.48
N ARG A 130 -7.57 19.98 -11.78
CA ARG A 130 -8.74 20.54 -12.46
C ARG A 130 -10.05 19.91 -11.95
N GLN A 131 -10.10 18.58 -11.82
CA GLN A 131 -11.25 17.88 -11.22
C GLN A 131 -11.50 18.30 -9.77
N LEU A 132 -10.42 18.54 -9.02
CA LEU A 132 -10.49 19.11 -7.69
C LEU A 132 -10.85 20.59 -7.69
N LYS A 133 -10.97 21.29 -8.82
CA LYS A 133 -11.23 22.74 -8.90
C LYS A 133 -10.16 23.57 -8.19
N VAL A 134 -8.90 23.12 -8.24
CA VAL A 134 -7.74 23.90 -7.78
C VAL A 134 -7.22 24.78 -8.93
N ILE A 135 -7.21 24.22 -10.14
CA ILE A 135 -6.88 24.93 -11.37
C ILE A 135 -8.17 25.15 -12.15
N HIS A 136 -8.30 26.34 -12.73
CA HIS A 136 -9.35 26.69 -13.66
C HIS A 136 -8.74 26.79 -15.05
N ASP A 137 -9.47 26.34 -16.07
CA ASP A 137 -9.14 26.69 -17.44
C ASP A 137 -9.38 28.21 -17.57
N GLU A 138 -8.34 28.97 -17.91
CA GLU A 138 -8.55 30.36 -18.32
C GLU A 138 -9.52 30.36 -19.50
N GLY A 139 -10.62 31.10 -19.38
CA GLY A 139 -11.57 31.33 -20.48
C GLY A 139 -11.01 32.27 -21.53
#